data_AF-A0A838GZ23-F1
#
_entry.id   AF-A0A838GZ23-F1
#
_cell.length_a   1.000
_cell.length_b   1.000
_cell.length_c   1.000
_cell.angle_alpha   90.00
_cell.angle_beta   90.00
_cell.angle_gamma   90.00
#
_symmetry.space_group_name_H-M   'P 1'
#
loop_
_entity.id
_entity.type
_entity.pdbx_description
1 polymer ?
#
loop_
_entity_poly.entity_id
_entity_poly.type
_entity_poly.pdbx_seq_one_letter_code
_entity_poly.pdbx_strand_id
1 'polypeptide(L)' 'GTGCTLASAIAAGLAHGLDVPSAAEAAKAYVTGAIRHGIRLGAGIGPVDHGWRHRG' A
#
# COMPACT_ATOMS: atom_id res chain seq x y z
N GLY A 1 0.14 3.77 2.29
CA GLY A 1 0.61 2.37 2.36
C GLY A 1 -0.43 1.41 1.82
N THR A 2 -1.56 1.25 2.51
CA THR A 2 -2.63 0.28 2.19
C THR A 2 -3.21 0.38 0.78
N GLY A 3 -3.43 1.60 0.27
CA GLY A 3 -3.93 1.80 -1.10
C GLY A 3 -2.98 1.32 -2.20
N CYS A 4 -1.68 1.63 -2.08
CA CYS A 4 -0.66 1.16 -3.02
C CYS A 4 -0.50 -0.37 -2.96
N THR A 5 -0.57 -0.94 -1.75
CA THR A 5 -0.52 -2.40 -1.55
C THR A 5 -1.74 -3.08 -2.17
N LEU A 6 -2.94 -2.52 -1.99
CA LEU A 6 -4.17 -3.04 -2.60
C LEU A 6 -4.07 -3.03 -4.14
N ALA A 7 -3.68 -1.90 -4.72
CA ALA A 7 -3.54 -1.76 -6.17
C ALA A 7 -2.48 -2.74 -6.73
N SER A 8 -1.35 -2.90 -6.04
CA SER A 8 -0.28 -3.83 -6.45
C SER A 8 -0.75 -5.29 -6.39
N ALA A 9 -1.53 -5.66 -5.35
CA ALA A 9 -2.08 -7.01 -5.21
C ALA A 9 -3.14 -7.32 -6.27
N ILE A 10 -3.98 -6.36 -6.66
CA ILE A 10 -4.93 -6.51 -7.77
C ILE A 10 -4.16 -6.73 -9.09
N ALA A 11 -3.17 -5.88 -9.38
CA ALA A 11 -2.36 -6.00 -10.59
C ALA A 11 -1.65 -7.36 -10.68
N ALA A 12 -1.10 -7.86 -9.56
CA ALA A 12 -0.50 -9.18 -9.50
C ALA A 12 -1.53 -10.30 -9.77
N GLY A 13 -2.71 -10.22 -9.16
CA GLY A 13 -3.78 -11.20 -9.40
C GLY A 13 -4.20 -11.27 -10.87
N LEU A 14 -4.36 -10.12 -11.51
CA LEU A 14 -4.65 -10.04 -12.94
C LEU A 14 -3.51 -10.61 -13.80
N ALA A 15 -2.25 -10.31 -13.46
CA ALA A 15 -1.09 -10.87 -14.16
C ALA A 15 -0.99 -12.41 -14.02
N HIS A 16 -1.55 -12.97 -12.95
CA HIS A 16 -1.69 -14.41 -12.73
C HIS A 16 -2.95 -15.02 -13.39
N GLY A 17 -3.71 -14.24 -14.17
CA GLY A 17 -4.86 -14.73 -14.93
C GLY A 17 -6.17 -14.80 -14.14
N LEU A 18 -6.24 -14.19 -12.96
CA LEU A 18 -7.52 -14.02 -12.26
C LEU A 18 -8.41 -13.03 -13.02
N ASP A 19 -9.73 -13.23 -12.93
CA ASP A 19 -10.67 -12.20 -13.35
C ASP A 19 -10.69 -11.03 -12.36
N VAL A 20 -11.29 -9.91 -12.79
CA VAL A 20 -11.31 -8.67 -11.98
C VAL A 20 -11.95 -8.88 -10.59
N PRO A 21 -13.11 -9.54 -10.46
CA PRO A 21 -13.70 -9.81 -9.15
C PRO A 21 -12.80 -10.65 -8.24
N SER A 22 -12.23 -11.75 -8.74
CA SER A 22 -11.38 -12.64 -7.94
C SER A 22 -10.07 -11.98 -7.53
N ALA A 23 -9.46 -11.20 -8.43
CA ALA A 23 -8.25 -10.42 -8.12
C ALA A 23 -8.53 -9.38 -7.02
N ALA A 24 -9.68 -8.70 -7.07
CA ALA A 24 -10.09 -7.73 -6.05
C ALA A 24 -10.35 -8.39 -4.69
N GLU A 25 -10.99 -9.56 -4.68
CA GLU A 25 -11.24 -10.31 -3.45
C GLU A 25 -9.93 -10.80 -2.81
N ALA A 26 -9.04 -11.40 -3.61
CA ALA A 26 -7.73 -11.85 -3.15
C ALA A 26 -6.89 -10.70 -2.61
N ALA A 27 -6.88 -9.56 -3.30
CA ALA A 27 -6.16 -8.36 -2.86
C ALA A 27 -6.72 -7.80 -1.54
N LYS A 28 -8.04 -7.79 -1.37
CA LYS A 28 -8.70 -7.36 -0.13
C LYS A 28 -8.35 -8.29 1.03
N ALA A 29 -8.36 -9.59 0.81
CA ALA A 29 -7.96 -10.58 1.81
C ALA A 29 -6.48 -10.38 2.22
N TYR A 30 -5.59 -10.21 1.24
CA TYR A 30 -4.17 -9.93 1.46
C TYR A 30 -3.94 -8.66 2.27
N VAL A 31 -4.56 -7.53 1.87
CA VAL A 31 -4.41 -6.25 2.58
C VAL A 31 -5.04 -6.33 3.99
N THR A 32 -6.16 -7.01 4.15
CA THR A 32 -6.78 -7.21 5.47
C THR A 32 -5.87 -8.04 6.38
N GLY A 33 -5.28 -9.11 5.85
CA GLY A 33 -4.28 -9.92 6.55
C GLY A 33 -3.05 -9.08 6.92
N ALA A 34 -2.55 -8.27 5.99
CA ALA A 34 -1.42 -7.38 6.21
C ALA A 34 -1.71 -6.25 7.21
N ILE A 35 -2.96 -5.76 7.32
CA ILE A 35 -3.36 -4.79 8.35
C ILE A 35 -3.46 -5.47 9.71
N ARG A 36 -4.01 -6.69 9.76
CA ARG A 36 -4.19 -7.45 11.01
C ARG A 36 -2.87 -7.95 11.60
N HIS A 37 -1.92 -8.36 10.75
CA HIS A 37 -0.62 -8.89 11.14
C HIS A 37 0.52 -7.89 10.94
N GLY A 38 0.22 -6.72 10.37
CA GLY A 38 1.16 -5.65 10.20
C GLY A 38 1.56 -5.09 11.55
N ILE A 39 2.82 -5.31 11.92
CA ILE A 39 3.49 -4.48 12.92
C ILE A 39 3.27 -3.03 12.49
N ARG A 40 2.83 -2.17 13.42
CA ARG A 40 2.82 -0.72 13.23
C ARG A 40 4.27 -0.25 12.98
N LEU A 41 4.71 -0.29 11.72
CA LEU A 41 5.98 0.27 11.32
C LEU A 41 5.81 1.79 11.17
N GLY A 42 6.13 2.48 12.27
CA GLY A 42 6.67 3.83 12.25
C GLY A 42 5.65 4.97 12.31
N ALA A 43 5.76 5.76 13.38
CA ALA A 43 5.57 7.20 13.32
C ALA A 43 6.68 7.78 12.39
N GLY A 44 6.45 7.73 11.09
CA GLY A 44 7.39 8.27 10.11
C GLY A 44 7.59 9.78 10.26
N ILE A 45 8.79 10.25 9.94
CA ILE A 45 9.21 11.65 9.99
C ILE A 45 8.28 12.48 9.10
N GLY A 46 7.80 13.62 9.62
CA GLY A 46 7.02 14.58 8.86
C GLY A 46 7.72 15.01 7.56
N PRO A 47 7.01 15.62 6.61
CA PRO A 47 7.58 16.00 5.33
C PRO A 47 8.86 16.83 5.53
N VAL A 48 9.93 16.43 4.86
CA VAL A 48 11.19 17.18 4.84
C VAL A 48 10.96 18.54 4.17
N ASP A 49 11.33 19.63 4.84
CA ASP A 49 11.28 20.98 4.27
C ASP A 49 12.44 21.14 3.27
N HIS A 50 12.14 20.95 1.99
CA HIS A 50 13.11 21.12 0.90
C HIS A 50 13.54 22.60 0.75
N GLY A 51 12.78 23.54 1.33
CA GLY A 51 13.02 24.97 1.29
C GLY A 51 13.75 25.53 2.52
N TRP A 52 14.22 24.70 3.46
CA TRP A 52 14.87 25.17 4.70
C TRP A 52 16.05 26.12 4.43
N ARG A 53 16.73 25.95 3.29
CA ARG A 53 17.88 26.75 2.87
C ARG A 53 17.52 28.13 2.27
N HIS A 54 16.26 28.36 1.91
CA HIS A 54 15.81 29.59 1.28
C HIS A 54 14.99 30.50 2.22
N ARG A 55 14.86 30.12 3.50
CA ARG A 55 14.13 30.89 4.53
C ARG A 55 15.05 31.82 5.35
N GLY A 56 16.03 32.44 4.68
CA GLY A 56 16.78 33.57 5.21
C GLY A 56 16.01 34.87 5.01
#